data_AF-A0A520K6K1-F1
#
_entry.id   AF-A0A520K6K1-F1
#
_cell.length_a   1.000
_cell.length_b   1.000
_cell.length_c   1.000
_cell.angle_alpha   90.00
_cell.angle_beta   90.00
_cell.angle_gamma   90.00
#
_symmetry.space_group_name_H-M   'P 1'
#
loop_
_entity.id
_entity.type
_entity.pdbx_description
1 polymer ?
#
loop_
_entity_poly.entity_id
_entity_poly.type
_entity_poly.pdbx_seq_one_letter_code
_entity_poly.pdbx_strand_id
1 'polypeptide(L)'
;MEEGICYVCNQTYTGTQRDAVIDQIVTHMMAAHLGHIKRDTLETKNKFDKCPVCGTPIGKPLLKCPNCGADLMVQFARKVTAGYMKG
;
A
#
# COMPACT_ATOMS: atom_id res chain seq x y z
N MET A 1 -5.47 16.69 -13.60
CA MET A 1 -4.92 15.37 -13.93
C MET A 1 -4.13 14.97 -12.71
N GLU A 2 -4.45 13.83 -12.12
CA GLU A 2 -3.77 13.35 -10.92
C GLU A 2 -2.48 12.65 -11.34
N GLU A 3 -1.42 12.83 -10.56
CA GLU A 3 -0.12 12.21 -10.80
C GLU A 3 0.39 11.58 -9.51
N GLY A 4 1.01 10.41 -9.62
CA GLY A 4 1.68 9.75 -8.52
C GLY A 4 2.92 9.01 -8.97
N ILE A 5 3.82 8.73 -8.04
CA ILE A 5 5.04 7.97 -8.31
C ILE A 5 5.09 6.69 -7.49
N CYS A 6 5.61 5.62 -8.08
CA CYS A 6 5.97 4.42 -7.33
C CYS A 6 7.16 4.72 -6.42
N TYR A 7 7.01 4.53 -5.11
CA TYR A 7 8.08 4.85 -4.14
C TYR A 7 9.32 3.95 -4.24
N VAL A 8 9.21 2.81 -4.95
CA VAL A 8 10.31 1.84 -5.09
C VAL A 8 11.19 2.15 -6.30
N CYS A 9 10.57 2.47 -7.45
CA CYS A 9 11.27 2.62 -8.73
C CYS A 9 11.13 4.02 -9.35
N ASN A 10 10.45 4.95 -8.69
CA ASN A 10 10.15 6.30 -9.16
C ASN A 10 9.38 6.38 -10.50
N GLN A 11 8.81 5.27 -10.99
CA GLN A 11 7.96 5.29 -12.18
C GLN A 11 6.72 6.17 -11.92
N THR A 12 6.42 7.06 -12.88
CA THR A 12 5.31 8.01 -12.80
C THR A 12 4.04 7.44 -13.43
N TYR A 13 2.91 7.73 -12.82
CA TYR A 13 1.58 7.33 -13.26
C TYR A 13 0.67 8.54 -13.25
N THR A 14 -0.15 8.67 -14.29
CA THR A 14 -1.08 9.78 -14.46
C THR A 14 -2.48 9.26 -14.76
N GLY A 15 -3.49 10.01 -14.33
CA GLY A 15 -4.87 9.62 -14.53
C GLY A 15 -5.87 10.74 -14.25
N THR A 16 -7.14 10.44 -14.48
CA THR A 16 -8.24 11.39 -14.27
C THR A 16 -8.74 11.41 -12.84
N GLN A 17 -8.52 10.33 -12.08
CA GLN A 17 -9.00 10.16 -10.71
C GLN A 17 -7.87 9.65 -9.81
N ARG A 18 -7.80 10.19 -8.59
CA ARG A 18 -6.73 9.92 -7.64
C ARG A 18 -6.68 8.43 -7.28
N ASP A 19 -7.83 7.86 -6.94
CA ASP A 19 -7.95 6.46 -6.56
C ASP A 19 -7.57 5.52 -7.71
N ALA A 20 -7.90 5.89 -8.95
CA ALA A 20 -7.51 5.11 -10.13
C ALA A 20 -5.98 5.11 -10.32
N VAL A 21 -5.31 6.25 -10.11
CA VAL A 21 -3.84 6.32 -10.16
C VAL A 21 -3.22 5.50 -9.02
N ILE A 22 -3.78 5.58 -7.81
CA ILE A 22 -3.33 4.77 -6.68
C ILE A 22 -3.43 3.28 -7.03
N ASP A 23 -4.56 2.84 -7.60
CA ASP A 23 -4.78 1.44 -7.96
C ASP A 23 -3.83 0.95 -9.05
N GLN A 24 -3.47 1.81 -10.01
CA GLN A 24 -2.43 1.51 -11.00
C GLN A 24 -1.07 1.29 -10.34
N ILE A 25 -0.66 2.21 -9.46
CA ILE A 25 0.64 2.11 -8.77
C ILE A 25 0.67 0.90 -7.85
N VAL A 26 -0.42 0.62 -7.13
CA VAL A 26 -0.53 -0.56 -6.24
C VAL A 26 -0.44 -1.85 -7.05
N THR A 27 -1.14 -1.94 -8.17
CA THR A 27 -1.07 -3.10 -9.07
C THR A 27 0.36 -3.34 -9.55
N HIS A 28 1.05 -2.28 -9.98
CA HIS A 28 2.45 -2.36 -10.37
C HIS A 28 3.35 -2.81 -9.22
N MET A 29 3.20 -2.25 -8.02
CA MET A 29 4.01 -2.64 -6.86
C MET A 29 3.79 -4.11 -6.48
N MET A 30 2.56 -4.59 -6.54
CA MET A 30 2.25 -6.00 -6.25
C MET A 30 2.85 -6.96 -7.29
N ALA A 31 2.94 -6.52 -8.55
CA ALA A 31 3.50 -7.33 -9.63
C ALA A 31 5.04 -7.29 -9.68
N ALA A 32 5.63 -6.10 -9.59
CA ALA A 32 7.07 -5.87 -9.84
C ALA A 32 7.91 -5.76 -8.55
N HIS A 33 7.29 -5.42 -7.42
CA HIS A 33 8.00 -5.05 -6.19
C HIS A 33 7.47 -5.78 -4.95
N LEU A 34 6.81 -6.93 -5.11
CA LEU A 34 6.22 -7.69 -4.00
C LEU A 34 7.22 -7.95 -2.85
N GLY A 35 8.48 -8.24 -3.17
CA GLY A 35 9.53 -8.45 -2.17
C GLY A 35 9.81 -7.21 -1.32
N HIS A 36 9.85 -6.02 -1.93
CA HIS A 36 10.01 -4.75 -1.22
C HIS A 36 8.80 -4.46 -0.34
N ILE A 37 7.60 -4.62 -0.88
CA ILE A 37 6.36 -4.37 -0.14
C ILE A 37 6.23 -5.31 1.05
N LYS A 38 6.51 -6.60 0.86
CA LYS A 38 6.47 -7.61 1.93
C LYS A 38 7.44 -7.27 3.05
N ARG A 39 8.69 -6.94 2.71
CA ARG A 39 9.70 -6.52 3.70
C ARG A 39 9.22 -5.30 4.48
N ASP A 40 8.82 -4.26 3.77
CA ASP A 40 8.43 -2.99 4.40
C ASP A 40 7.13 -3.11 5.21
N THR A 41 6.21 -4.00 4.82
CA THR A 41 4.98 -4.29 5.60
C THR A 41 5.31 -5.01 6.92
N LEU A 42 6.38 -5.80 6.95
CA LEU A 42 6.83 -6.53 8.15
C LEU A 42 7.75 -5.72 9.06
N GLU A 43 8.16 -4.52 8.63
CA GLU A 43 8.95 -3.60 9.46
C GLU A 43 8.10 -3.07 10.63
N THR A 44 8.64 -3.11 11.84
CA THR A 44 7.93 -2.68 13.07
C THR A 44 7.44 -1.24 13.02
N LYS A 45 8.16 -0.34 12.33
CA LYS A 45 7.79 1.07 12.13
C LYS A 45 6.57 1.27 11.21
N ASN A 46 6.29 0.29 10.36
CA ASN A 46 5.24 0.33 9.35
C ASN A 46 4.02 -0.53 9.73
N LYS A 47 4.05 -1.16 10.90
CA LYS A 47 2.95 -2.01 11.37
C LYS A 47 1.64 -1.22 11.43
N PHE A 48 0.56 -1.90 11.11
CA PHE A 48 -0.78 -1.40 11.38
C PHE A 48 -1.15 -1.73 12.82
N ASP A 49 -1.46 -0.74 13.65
CA ASP A 49 -1.99 -1.01 15.01
C ASP A 49 -3.44 -1.54 14.95
N LYS A 50 -4.18 -1.18 13.90
CA LYS A 50 -5.53 -1.68 13.60
C LYS A 50 -5.66 -1.97 12.12
N CYS A 51 -6.41 -3.01 11.79
CA CYS A 51 -6.77 -3.33 10.42
C CYS A 51 -7.53 -2.14 9.79
N PRO A 52 -7.07 -1.58 8.65
CA PRO A 52 -7.75 -0.46 8.01
C PRO A 52 -9.09 -0.85 7.37
N VAL A 53 -9.39 -2.16 7.26
CA VAL A 53 -10.64 -2.67 6.67
C VAL A 53 -11.70 -2.95 7.72
N CYS A 54 -11.37 -3.68 8.79
CA CYS A 54 -12.34 -4.11 9.80
C CYS A 54 -12.13 -3.50 11.19
N GLY A 55 -11.10 -2.68 11.38
CA GLY A 55 -10.79 -2.04 12.67
C GLY A 55 -10.21 -2.95 13.75
N THR A 56 -10.09 -4.26 13.51
CA THR A 56 -9.50 -5.21 14.47
C THR A 56 -8.08 -4.81 14.86
N PRO A 57 -7.71 -4.84 16.15
CA PRO A 57 -6.35 -4.55 16.59
C PRO A 57 -5.34 -5.57 16.02
N ILE A 58 -4.27 -5.06 15.44
CA ILE A 58 -3.16 -5.83 14.88
C ILE A 58 -1.92 -5.49 15.71
N GLY A 59 -1.56 -6.37 16.64
CA GLY A 59 -0.46 -6.11 17.59
C GLY A 59 0.93 -6.39 17.04
N LYS A 60 1.04 -6.95 15.82
CA LYS A 60 2.31 -7.43 15.22
C LYS A 60 2.33 -7.14 13.73
N PRO A 61 3.51 -7.03 13.09
CA PRO A 61 3.60 -6.93 11.64
C PRO A 61 3.03 -8.21 11.00
N LEU A 62 1.98 -8.04 10.19
CA LEU A 62 1.29 -9.14 9.52
C LEU A 62 1.10 -8.79 8.05
N LEU A 63 1.07 -9.81 7.20
CA LEU A 63 0.78 -9.66 5.77
C LEU A 63 -0.71 -9.70 5.47
N LYS A 64 -1.51 -10.36 6.33
CA LYS A 64 -2.95 -10.47 6.21
C LYS A 64 -3.61 -10.31 7.57
N CYS A 65 -4.79 -9.70 7.59
CA CYS A 65 -5.57 -9.59 8.80
C CYS A 65 -6.16 -10.96 9.18
N PRO A 66 -5.96 -11.45 10.42
CA PRO A 66 -6.49 -12.74 10.85
C PRO A 66 -8.01 -12.74 11.06
N ASN A 67 -8.64 -11.57 11.17
CA ASN A 67 -10.08 -11.46 11.43
C ASN A 67 -10.91 -11.37 10.13
N CYS A 68 -10.54 -10.47 9.21
CA CYS A 68 -11.30 -10.26 7.97
C CYS A 68 -10.62 -10.82 6.71
N GLY A 69 -9.38 -11.29 6.80
CA GLY A 69 -8.62 -11.80 5.65
C GLY A 69 -8.05 -10.73 4.71
N ALA A 70 -8.24 -9.44 5.02
CA ALA A 70 -7.72 -8.34 4.20
C ALA A 70 -6.20 -8.42 4.03
N ASP A 71 -5.72 -8.17 2.80
CA ASP A 71 -4.30 -8.17 2.48
C ASP A 71 -3.64 -6.87 2.95
N LEU A 72 -2.85 -6.96 4.01
CA LEU A 72 -2.20 -5.79 4.62
C LEU A 72 -1.05 -5.27 3.76
N MET A 73 -0.49 -6.09 2.85
CA MET A 73 0.50 -5.59 1.87
C MET A 73 -0.17 -4.65 0.87
N VAL A 74 -1.38 -5.00 0.40
CA VAL A 74 -2.16 -4.11 -0.48
C VAL A 74 -2.56 -2.83 0.26
N GLN A 75 -2.96 -2.95 1.53
CA GLN A 75 -3.30 -1.78 2.35
C GLN A 75 -2.08 -0.90 2.64
N PHE A 76 -0.91 -1.50 2.88
CA PHE A 76 0.35 -0.79 3.04
C PHE A 76 0.73 -0.06 1.75
N ALA A 77 0.68 -0.75 0.62
CA ALA A 77 0.90 -0.18 -0.70
C ALA A 77 0.00 1.04 -0.96
N ARG A 78 -1.32 0.93 -0.73
CA ARG A 78 -2.25 2.07 -0.85
C ARG A 78 -1.87 3.23 0.06
N LYS A 79 -1.57 2.95 1.34
CA LYS A 79 -1.16 3.97 2.33
C LYS A 79 0.08 4.71 1.90
N VAL A 80 1.11 3.98 1.45
CA VAL A 80 2.37 4.58 1.01
C VAL A 80 2.13 5.39 -0.26
N THR A 81 1.52 4.80 -1.30
CA THR A 81 1.24 5.50 -2.56
C THR A 81 0.47 6.81 -2.36
N ALA A 82 -0.50 6.86 -1.44
CA ALA A 82 -1.23 8.09 -1.14
C ALA A 82 -0.30 9.25 -0.70
N GLY A 83 0.82 8.95 -0.02
CA GLY A 83 1.85 9.92 0.34
C GLY A 83 2.80 10.33 -0.80
N TYR A 84 2.81 9.58 -1.91
CA TYR A 84 3.59 9.86 -3.12
C TYR A 84 2.72 10.37 -4.29
N MET A 85 1.46 10.70 -4.01
CA MET A 85 0.59 11.42 -4.94
C MET A 85 0.99 12.90 -4.94
N LYS A 86 1.09 13.50 -6.13
CA LYS A 86 1.21 14.95 -6.29
C LYS A 86 -0.20 15.55 -6.30
N GLY A 87 -0.41 16.57 -5.48
CA GLY A 87 -1.63 17.37 -5.42
C GLY A 87 -1.43 18.69 -6.15
#